data_AF-A0A6P9EIT8-F1
#
_entry.id   AF-A0A6P9EIT8-F1
#
_cell.length_a   1.000
_cell.length_b   1.000
_cell.length_c   1.000
_cell.angle_alpha   90.00
_cell.angle_beta   90.00
_cell.angle_gamma   90.00
#
_symmetry.space_group_name_H-M   'P 1'
#
loop_
_entity.id
_entity.type
_entity.pdbx_description
1 polymer ?
#
loop_
_entity_poly.entity_id
_entity_poly.type
_entity_poly.pdbx_seq_one_letter_code
_entity_poly.pdbx_strand_id
1 'polypeptide(L)'
;MGAPEKSQANANSMQRVKVYRLSDDGKWDDQGTGHVTVDFLEQSEELGLFVIDEEDHETLLLHRISSDDIYRKQEDTIISWRDPEYSTELALSFQETTGCSYIWDHICTVQRNLHFNPLNNETFHSVNSDLRKLPAVELSSLPLILKTVVESGIADQMRLTELILNDQEFFRKLMDLFIVCEDLENIDGLHMIYKIVKGIILLNSPQIFEKIFGDELIMEIIGSLEYDPEVPHIQHHRRFLKEHVVYKEAIPIKEPLVLSKIHQTYRIGYLKDVVLTRIVDEVTVANLNSIIHANNAIVVSLLKDDSTFIQELFARLRSPSISAESKKNLVYFLHEFCSLSKSLQMVQQLRLFRDLMNEGIFDIVADALQSEDKNLVLTGGCRTDILILFLNQDPNLLRSYVVRQEGVLLLGLLVCMASG
;
A
#
# COMPACT_ATOMS: atom_id res chain seq x y z
N MET A 1 -37.06 12.08 3.53
CA MET A 1 -37.27 11.49 2.19
C MET A 1 -35.90 11.31 1.58
N GLY A 2 -35.35 10.10 1.67
CA GLY A 2 -34.05 9.75 1.10
C GLY A 2 -34.23 9.38 -0.36
N ALA A 3 -33.37 9.93 -1.22
CA ALA A 3 -33.13 9.42 -2.55
C ALA A 3 -31.98 8.40 -2.46
N PRO A 4 -32.08 7.21 -3.07
CA PRO A 4 -30.95 6.29 -3.11
C PRO A 4 -30.00 6.71 -4.23
N GLU A 5 -28.72 6.83 -3.89
CA GLU A 5 -27.60 6.95 -4.81
C GLU A 5 -27.55 5.68 -5.69
N LYS A 6 -27.52 5.88 -7.00
CA LYS A 6 -27.29 4.82 -7.97
C LYS A 6 -25.83 4.37 -7.86
N SER A 7 -25.66 3.12 -7.47
CA SER A 7 -24.45 2.33 -7.65
C SER A 7 -24.00 2.40 -9.12
N GLN A 8 -22.82 2.95 -9.37
CA GLN A 8 -22.09 2.74 -10.62
C GLN A 8 -21.60 1.28 -10.61
N ALA A 9 -22.38 0.40 -11.24
CA ALA A 9 -21.95 -0.95 -11.56
C ALA A 9 -20.86 -0.89 -12.64
N ASN A 10 -19.78 -1.68 -12.45
CA ASN A 10 -18.76 -1.97 -13.45
C ASN A 10 -19.39 -2.63 -14.68
N ALA A 11 -19.82 -1.82 -15.66
CA ALA A 11 -20.32 -2.30 -16.93
C ALA A 11 -19.25 -2.07 -18.01
N ASN A 12 -18.57 -3.15 -18.43
CA ASN A 12 -18.21 -3.49 -19.83
C ASN A 12 -17.00 -4.43 -19.92
N SER A 13 -17.11 -5.67 -19.43
CA SER A 13 -16.26 -6.79 -19.90
C SER A 13 -16.99 -7.72 -20.89
N MET A 14 -18.31 -7.59 -21.01
CA MET A 14 -19.17 -8.46 -21.80
C MET A 14 -19.42 -7.85 -23.19
N GLN A 15 -19.03 -8.56 -24.27
CA GLN A 15 -19.13 -8.05 -25.64
C GLN A 15 -20.42 -8.57 -26.31
N ARG A 16 -21.30 -7.69 -26.78
CA ARG A 16 -22.57 -8.10 -27.40
C ARG A 16 -22.36 -8.68 -28.81
N VAL A 17 -22.89 -9.88 -29.05
CA VAL A 17 -22.73 -10.65 -30.29
C VAL A 17 -24.03 -11.32 -30.73
N LYS A 18 -24.15 -11.61 -32.02
CA LYS A 18 -25.08 -12.60 -32.58
C LYS A 18 -24.35 -13.89 -32.92
N VAL A 19 -24.95 -15.01 -32.56
CA VAL A 19 -24.42 -16.35 -32.88
C VAL A 19 -25.09 -16.86 -34.14
N TYR A 20 -24.29 -17.30 -35.11
CA TYR A 20 -24.77 -17.89 -36.35
C TYR A 20 -24.24 -19.32 -36.51
N ARG A 21 -25.08 -20.18 -37.08
CA ARG A 21 -24.74 -21.57 -37.44
C ARG A 21 -25.08 -21.81 -38.91
N LEU A 22 -24.18 -22.41 -39.67
CA LEU A 22 -24.47 -22.77 -41.05
C LEU A 22 -25.31 -24.05 -41.11
N SER A 23 -26.46 -23.99 -41.76
CA SER A 23 -27.38 -25.12 -41.98
C SER A 23 -26.98 -25.95 -43.19
N ASP A 24 -27.54 -27.17 -43.29
CA ASP A 24 -27.28 -28.09 -44.40
C ASP A 24 -27.70 -27.56 -45.79
N ASP A 25 -28.56 -26.54 -45.85
CA ASP A 25 -28.96 -25.86 -47.08
C ASP A 25 -28.01 -24.71 -47.49
N GLY A 26 -26.92 -24.52 -46.74
CA GLY A 26 -25.88 -23.53 -47.02
C GLY A 26 -26.23 -22.10 -46.59
N LYS A 27 -27.22 -21.93 -45.71
CA LYS A 27 -27.58 -20.63 -45.13
C LYS A 27 -27.12 -20.49 -43.69
N TRP A 28 -26.96 -19.24 -43.24
CA TRP A 28 -26.63 -18.93 -41.85
C TRP A 28 -27.90 -18.72 -41.04
N ASP A 29 -28.16 -19.60 -40.08
CA ASP A 29 -29.26 -19.48 -39.14
C ASP A 29 -28.85 -18.67 -37.90
N ASP A 30 -29.62 -17.63 -37.58
CA ASP A 30 -29.48 -16.83 -36.35
C ASP A 30 -29.89 -17.68 -35.14
N GLN A 31 -28.95 -17.91 -34.22
CA GLN A 31 -29.15 -18.71 -33.01
C GLN A 31 -29.52 -17.86 -31.79
N GLY A 32 -29.47 -16.53 -31.89
CA GLY A 32 -29.75 -15.63 -30.78
C GLY A 32 -28.72 -14.51 -30.62
N THR A 33 -29.08 -13.52 -29.80
CA THR A 33 -28.23 -12.39 -29.45
C THR A 33 -27.86 -12.47 -27.98
N GLY A 34 -26.57 -12.37 -27.69
CA GLY A 34 -26.08 -12.53 -26.33
C GLY A 34 -24.77 -11.79 -26.10
N HIS A 35 -24.14 -12.08 -24.98
CA HIS A 35 -22.86 -11.52 -24.60
C HIS A 35 -21.79 -12.60 -24.60
N VAL A 36 -20.72 -12.39 -25.36
CA VAL A 36 -19.58 -13.31 -25.41
C VAL A 36 -18.56 -12.98 -24.32
N THR A 37 -18.07 -14.04 -23.68
CA THR A 37 -16.93 -14.03 -22.78
C THR A 37 -15.99 -15.18 -23.13
N VAL A 38 -14.73 -15.05 -22.72
CA VAL A 38 -13.74 -16.14 -22.76
C VAL A 38 -13.49 -16.54 -21.32
N ASP A 39 -13.79 -17.79 -20.98
CA ASP A 39 -13.64 -18.30 -19.61
C ASP A 39 -13.21 -19.78 -19.63
N PHE A 40 -12.97 -20.38 -18.47
CA PHE A 40 -12.67 -21.80 -18.34
C PHE A 40 -13.94 -22.65 -18.40
N LEU A 41 -13.90 -23.74 -19.17
CA LEU A 41 -14.93 -24.79 -19.17
C LEU A 41 -15.00 -25.44 -17.79
N GLU A 42 -16.19 -25.51 -17.18
CA GLU A 42 -16.38 -26.09 -15.84
C GLU A 42 -15.71 -27.47 -15.72
N GLN A 43 -14.81 -27.61 -14.73
CA GLN A 43 -14.05 -28.83 -14.44
C GLN A 43 -12.98 -29.22 -15.48
N SER A 44 -12.61 -28.34 -16.40
CA SER A 44 -11.48 -28.55 -17.33
C SER A 44 -10.56 -27.32 -17.40
N GLU A 45 -9.27 -27.51 -17.71
CA GLU A 45 -8.29 -26.42 -17.88
C GLU A 45 -8.33 -25.79 -19.28
N GLU A 46 -9.46 -25.95 -19.98
CA GLU A 46 -9.63 -25.58 -21.37
C GLU A 46 -10.42 -24.28 -21.44
N LEU A 47 -9.93 -23.31 -22.22
CA LEU A 47 -10.63 -22.05 -22.42
C LEU A 47 -11.72 -22.23 -23.47
N GLY A 48 -12.90 -21.71 -23.17
CA GLY A 48 -14.06 -21.72 -24.05
C GLY A 48 -14.56 -20.31 -24.34
N LEU A 49 -15.20 -20.16 -25.50
CA LEU A 49 -16.10 -19.06 -25.80
C LEU A 49 -17.48 -19.40 -25.24
N PHE A 50 -17.98 -18.52 -24.37
CA PHE A 50 -19.32 -18.61 -23.79
C PHE A 50 -20.15 -17.47 -24.35
N VAL A 51 -21.34 -17.76 -24.86
CA VAL A 51 -22.32 -16.73 -25.21
C VAL A 51 -23.57 -16.96 -24.40
N ILE A 52 -23.92 -15.98 -23.57
CA ILE A 52 -25.11 -16.00 -22.71
C ILE A 52 -26.17 -15.09 -23.35
N ASP A 53 -27.39 -15.62 -23.51
CA ASP A 53 -28.53 -14.88 -24.06
C ASP A 53 -28.84 -13.62 -23.23
N GLU A 54 -29.27 -12.55 -23.90
CA GLU A 54 -29.55 -11.27 -23.24
C GLU A 54 -30.92 -11.19 -22.56
N GLU A 55 -31.88 -12.06 -22.92
CA GLU A 55 -33.24 -12.07 -22.40
C GLU A 55 -33.45 -13.10 -21.29
N ASP A 56 -33.02 -14.35 -21.49
CA ASP A 56 -33.28 -15.46 -20.56
C ASP A 56 -32.06 -15.98 -19.78
N HIS A 57 -30.86 -15.45 -20.09
CA HIS A 57 -29.58 -15.84 -19.49
C HIS A 57 -29.19 -17.31 -19.70
N GLU A 58 -29.78 -17.99 -20.68
CA GLU A 58 -29.37 -19.34 -21.07
C GLU A 58 -28.10 -19.30 -21.93
N THR A 59 -27.38 -20.43 -21.99
CA THR A 59 -26.16 -20.54 -22.81
C THR A 59 -26.53 -20.78 -24.27
N LEU A 60 -26.26 -19.79 -25.13
CA LEU A 60 -26.45 -19.88 -26.59
C LEU A 60 -25.32 -20.65 -27.27
N LEU A 61 -24.09 -20.47 -26.77
CA LEU A 61 -22.91 -21.12 -27.34
C LEU A 61 -21.90 -21.44 -26.23
N LEU A 62 -21.40 -22.67 -26.28
CA LEU A 62 -20.21 -23.11 -25.58
C LEU A 62 -19.28 -23.73 -26.61
N HIS A 63 -18.11 -23.11 -26.83
CA HIS A 63 -17.13 -23.63 -27.79
C HIS A 63 -15.74 -23.61 -27.19
N ARG A 64 -15.13 -24.78 -27.06
CA ARG A 64 -13.73 -24.92 -26.64
C ARG A 64 -12.80 -24.30 -27.68
N ILE A 65 -11.91 -23.42 -27.25
CA ILE A 65 -10.91 -22.82 -28.14
C ILE A 65 -9.90 -23.90 -28.58
N SER A 66 -9.88 -24.18 -29.88
CA SER A 66 -8.96 -25.14 -30.49
C SER A 66 -7.56 -24.56 -30.61
N SER A 67 -6.56 -25.43 -30.46
CA SER A 67 -5.19 -25.10 -30.84
C SER A 67 -5.10 -24.82 -32.34
N ASP A 68 -5.81 -25.58 -33.17
CA ASP A 68 -5.66 -25.53 -34.63
C ASP A 68 -6.04 -24.16 -35.20
N ASP A 69 -5.39 -23.74 -36.30
CA ASP A 69 -5.70 -22.48 -37.01
C ASP A 69 -7.02 -22.56 -37.79
N ILE A 70 -8.14 -22.67 -37.05
CA ILE A 70 -9.51 -22.80 -37.58
C ILE A 70 -10.30 -21.48 -37.57
N TYR A 71 -9.84 -20.48 -36.81
CA TYR A 71 -10.55 -19.21 -36.67
C TYR A 71 -10.18 -18.22 -37.79
N ARG A 72 -11.18 -17.51 -38.30
CA ARG A 72 -11.03 -16.47 -39.32
C ARG A 72 -11.75 -15.21 -38.88
N LYS A 73 -11.04 -14.08 -38.86
CA LYS A 73 -11.63 -12.75 -38.70
C LYS A 73 -12.06 -12.21 -40.06
N GLN A 74 -13.33 -11.81 -40.20
CA GLN A 74 -13.90 -11.23 -41.41
C GLN A 74 -14.48 -9.84 -41.11
N GLU A 75 -14.25 -8.88 -42.01
CA GLU A 75 -14.86 -7.53 -41.98
C GLU A 75 -14.72 -6.77 -40.63
N ASP A 76 -13.67 -7.07 -39.87
CA ASP A 76 -13.35 -6.55 -38.53
C ASP A 76 -14.39 -6.76 -37.42
N THR A 77 -15.57 -7.30 -37.73
CA THR A 77 -16.68 -7.51 -36.78
C THR A 77 -17.16 -8.95 -36.72
N ILE A 78 -16.58 -9.88 -37.49
CA ILE A 78 -17.01 -11.28 -37.53
C ILE A 78 -15.83 -12.20 -37.21
N ILE A 79 -16.05 -13.18 -36.34
CA ILE A 79 -15.14 -14.31 -36.10
C ILE A 79 -15.88 -15.59 -36.47
N SER A 80 -15.35 -16.35 -37.44
CA SER A 80 -15.94 -17.61 -37.91
C SER A 80 -14.96 -18.77 -37.81
N TRP A 81 -15.46 -19.96 -37.52
CA TRP A 81 -14.68 -21.19 -37.48
C TRP A 81 -15.55 -22.41 -37.81
N ARG A 82 -14.90 -23.54 -38.07
CA ARG A 82 -15.57 -24.83 -38.16
C ARG A 82 -15.37 -25.58 -36.85
N ASP A 83 -16.45 -25.87 -36.15
CA ASP A 83 -16.40 -26.60 -34.89
C ASP A 83 -15.92 -28.05 -35.12
N PRO A 84 -14.85 -28.51 -34.46
CA PRO A 84 -14.30 -29.84 -34.67
C PRO A 84 -15.15 -30.95 -34.02
N GLU A 85 -15.93 -30.65 -32.98
CA GLU A 85 -16.77 -31.64 -32.29
C GLU A 85 -18.07 -31.90 -33.06
N TYR A 86 -18.68 -30.83 -33.56
CA TYR A 86 -19.97 -30.90 -34.25
C TYR A 86 -19.85 -30.83 -35.79
N SER A 87 -18.65 -30.58 -36.33
CA SER A 87 -18.35 -30.45 -37.77
C SER A 87 -19.13 -29.34 -38.51
N THR A 88 -19.73 -28.40 -37.77
CA THR A 88 -20.58 -27.32 -38.27
C THR A 88 -19.83 -25.99 -38.33
N GLU A 89 -20.16 -25.12 -39.30
CA GLU A 89 -19.61 -23.77 -39.33
C GLU A 89 -20.38 -22.84 -38.38
N LEU A 90 -19.62 -22.10 -37.57
CA LEU A 90 -20.12 -21.14 -36.59
C LEU A 90 -19.53 -19.77 -36.87
N ALA A 91 -20.29 -18.73 -36.56
CA ALA A 91 -19.81 -17.36 -36.61
C ALA A 91 -20.37 -16.52 -35.46
N LEU A 92 -19.52 -15.67 -34.88
CA LEU A 92 -19.89 -14.60 -33.97
C LEU A 92 -19.84 -13.27 -34.73
N SER A 93 -20.97 -12.59 -34.79
CA SER A 93 -21.07 -11.25 -35.35
C SER A 93 -21.17 -10.23 -34.22
N PHE A 94 -20.16 -9.39 -34.10
CA PHE A 94 -20.00 -8.43 -33.02
C PHE A 94 -20.69 -7.12 -33.34
N GLN A 95 -21.34 -6.52 -32.35
CA GLN A 95 -21.90 -5.18 -32.48
C GLN A 95 -20.80 -4.12 -32.63
N GLU A 96 -19.65 -4.32 -31.97
CA GLU A 96 -18.53 -3.37 -31.97
C GLU A 96 -17.22 -4.00 -32.47
N THR A 97 -16.50 -3.26 -33.29
CA THR A 97 -15.17 -3.65 -33.84
C THR A 97 -14.11 -3.83 -32.75
N THR A 98 -14.20 -3.03 -31.69
CA THR A 98 -13.38 -3.10 -30.48
C THR A 98 -13.59 -4.41 -29.74
N GLY A 99 -14.84 -4.83 -29.56
CA GLY A 99 -15.20 -6.11 -28.95
C GLY A 99 -14.75 -7.33 -29.76
N CYS A 100 -14.89 -7.27 -31.08
CA CYS A 100 -14.37 -8.30 -31.99
C CYS A 100 -12.86 -8.44 -31.88
N SER A 101 -12.13 -7.31 -31.88
CA SER A 101 -10.68 -7.32 -31.78
C SER A 101 -10.19 -7.86 -30.43
N TYR A 102 -10.88 -7.50 -29.34
CA TYR A 102 -10.58 -8.03 -28.01
C TYR A 102 -10.71 -9.56 -27.93
N ILE A 103 -11.82 -10.14 -28.41
CA ILE A 103 -12.02 -11.60 -28.41
C ILE A 103 -11.06 -12.30 -29.38
N TRP A 104 -10.82 -11.70 -30.54
CA TRP A 104 -9.86 -12.21 -31.53
C TRP A 104 -8.43 -12.30 -30.96
N ASP A 105 -7.96 -11.25 -30.29
CA ASP A 105 -6.64 -11.23 -29.68
C ASP A 105 -6.53 -12.27 -28.55
N HIS A 106 -7.61 -12.50 -27.80
CA HIS A 106 -7.68 -13.59 -26.82
C HIS A 106 -7.56 -14.97 -27.49
N ILE A 107 -8.33 -15.25 -28.55
CA ILE A 107 -8.23 -16.53 -29.30
C ILE A 107 -6.81 -16.74 -29.83
N CYS A 108 -6.23 -15.74 -30.48
CA CYS A 108 -4.85 -15.80 -30.97
C CYS A 108 -3.83 -16.03 -29.85
N THR A 109 -4.04 -15.44 -28.68
CA THR A 109 -3.17 -15.62 -27.51
C THR A 109 -3.25 -17.05 -26.98
N VAL A 110 -4.46 -17.62 -26.89
CA VAL A 110 -4.68 -19.03 -26.51
C VAL A 110 -3.99 -19.96 -27.51
N GLN A 111 -4.17 -19.75 -28.81
CA GLN A 111 -3.52 -20.57 -29.85
C GLN A 111 -1.98 -20.45 -29.79
N ARG A 112 -1.41 -19.27 -29.56
CA ARG A 112 0.05 -19.10 -29.41
C ARG A 112 0.59 -19.86 -28.18
N ASN A 113 -0.14 -19.80 -27.07
CA ASN A 113 0.24 -20.50 -25.85
C ASN A 113 0.20 -22.02 -26.00
N LEU A 114 -0.72 -22.56 -26.82
CA LEU A 114 -0.82 -23.99 -27.12
C LEU A 114 0.25 -24.48 -28.10
N HIS A 115 0.61 -23.69 -29.13
CA HIS A 115 1.57 -24.11 -30.16
C HIS A 115 3.05 -23.98 -29.78
N PHE A 116 3.40 -23.15 -28.79
CA PHE A 116 4.80 -23.00 -28.34
C PHE A 116 5.32 -24.18 -27.50
N ASN A 117 4.53 -25.25 -27.33
CA ASN A 117 4.83 -26.35 -26.42
C ASN A 117 4.89 -27.77 -27.05
N PRO A 118 5.66 -28.04 -28.13
CA PRO A 118 5.74 -29.40 -28.68
C PRO A 118 6.84 -30.29 -28.06
N LEU A 119 7.72 -29.76 -27.19
CA LEU A 119 8.73 -30.53 -26.46
C LEU A 119 8.84 -30.02 -25.02
N ASN A 120 7.98 -30.50 -24.11
CA ASN A 120 8.24 -30.60 -22.67
C ASN A 120 6.99 -31.10 -21.91
N ASN A 121 6.47 -32.25 -22.32
CA ASN A 121 5.24 -32.81 -21.76
C ASN A 121 5.36 -33.35 -20.32
N GLU A 122 6.33 -32.90 -19.51
CA GLU A 122 6.43 -33.23 -18.07
C GLU A 122 6.86 -32.10 -17.12
N THR A 123 6.95 -30.81 -17.52
CA THR A 123 7.42 -29.79 -16.54
C THR A 123 6.85 -28.38 -16.61
N PHE A 124 5.80 -28.11 -17.40
CA PHE A 124 5.27 -26.75 -17.50
C PHE A 124 3.78 -26.69 -17.18
N HIS A 125 3.47 -26.90 -15.90
CA HIS A 125 2.23 -26.41 -15.31
C HIS A 125 2.18 -24.88 -15.46
N SER A 126 1.16 -24.39 -16.15
CA SER A 126 0.79 -22.98 -16.17
C SER A 126 0.41 -22.55 -14.75
N VAL A 127 1.21 -21.64 -14.22
CA VAL A 127 1.31 -21.20 -12.81
C VAL A 127 0.03 -20.56 -12.23
N ASN A 128 -1.06 -20.42 -12.99
CA ASN A 128 -2.16 -19.53 -12.59
C ASN A 128 -3.49 -20.22 -12.24
N SER A 129 -3.73 -21.50 -12.60
CA SER A 129 -4.89 -22.25 -12.05
C SER A 129 -4.57 -22.91 -10.70
N ASP A 130 -3.29 -23.12 -10.38
CA ASP A 130 -2.82 -23.94 -9.26
C ASP A 130 -1.99 -23.15 -8.23
N LEU A 131 -2.38 -21.91 -7.90
CA LEU A 131 -1.91 -21.25 -6.66
C LEU A 131 -2.50 -21.98 -5.43
N ARG A 132 -2.13 -23.25 -5.23
CA ARG A 132 -2.33 -23.98 -3.96
C ARG A 132 -1.15 -23.78 -3.03
N LYS A 133 0.04 -23.50 -3.58
CA LYS A 133 1.30 -23.27 -2.84
C LYS A 133 2.18 -22.29 -3.60
N LEU A 134 2.93 -21.49 -2.85
CA LEU A 134 4.01 -20.67 -3.41
C LEU A 134 5.19 -21.55 -3.83
N PRO A 135 5.90 -21.20 -4.91
CA PRO A 135 7.19 -21.81 -5.21
C PRO A 135 8.15 -21.65 -4.02
N ALA A 136 9.07 -22.61 -3.84
CA ALA A 136 10.17 -22.46 -2.89
C ALA A 136 10.96 -21.18 -3.20
N VAL A 137 11.44 -20.46 -2.18
CA VAL A 137 12.19 -19.21 -2.38
C VAL A 137 13.65 -19.54 -2.67
N GLU A 138 13.99 -19.73 -3.94
CA GLU A 138 15.32 -20.10 -4.44
C GLU A 138 15.66 -19.32 -5.71
N LEU A 139 16.95 -19.19 -6.07
CA LEU A 139 17.38 -18.50 -7.29
C LEU A 139 16.70 -19.03 -8.56
N SER A 140 16.55 -20.36 -8.67
CA SER A 140 15.95 -21.02 -9.83
C SER A 140 14.44 -20.77 -9.97
N SER A 141 13.76 -20.49 -8.86
CA SER A 141 12.31 -20.28 -8.80
C SER A 141 11.90 -18.81 -8.68
N LEU A 142 12.86 -17.88 -8.49
CA LEU A 142 12.60 -16.43 -8.53
C LEU A 142 11.79 -15.98 -9.76
N PRO A 143 12.03 -16.47 -11.00
CA PRO A 143 11.23 -16.05 -12.15
C PRO A 143 9.76 -16.46 -12.01
N LEU A 144 9.53 -17.60 -11.39
CA LEU A 144 8.20 -18.14 -11.14
C LEU A 144 7.47 -17.29 -10.08
N ILE A 145 8.15 -16.99 -8.98
CA ILE A 145 7.61 -16.12 -7.92
C ILE A 145 7.29 -14.73 -8.47
N LEU A 146 8.21 -14.16 -9.26
CA LEU A 146 8.01 -12.87 -9.92
C LEU A 146 6.76 -12.88 -10.80
N LYS A 147 6.63 -13.90 -11.66
CA LYS A 147 5.47 -14.07 -12.53
C LYS A 147 4.18 -14.13 -11.70
N THR A 148 4.16 -14.96 -10.66
CA THR A 148 3.02 -15.12 -9.75
C THR A 148 2.63 -13.80 -9.08
N VAL A 149 3.60 -12.99 -8.64
CA VAL A 149 3.34 -11.74 -7.91
C VAL A 149 2.93 -10.59 -8.81
N VAL A 150 3.52 -10.50 -10.01
CA VAL A 150 3.33 -9.34 -10.92
C VAL A 150 2.20 -9.57 -11.91
N GLU A 151 1.99 -10.80 -12.38
CA GLU A 151 0.96 -11.13 -13.38
C GLU A 151 -0.36 -11.63 -12.76
N SER A 152 -0.47 -11.66 -11.42
CA SER A 152 -1.73 -12.02 -10.76
C SER A 152 -2.82 -10.98 -11.03
N GLY A 153 -3.93 -11.41 -11.63
CA GLY A 153 -5.13 -10.58 -11.76
C GLY A 153 -5.73 -10.21 -10.40
N ILE A 154 -6.64 -9.23 -10.38
CA ILE A 154 -7.24 -8.69 -9.14
C ILE A 154 -7.86 -9.80 -8.27
N ALA A 155 -8.52 -10.79 -8.88
CA ALA A 155 -9.11 -11.92 -8.17
C ALA A 155 -8.07 -12.86 -7.52
N ASP A 156 -6.89 -12.99 -8.12
CA ASP A 156 -5.80 -13.85 -7.61
C ASP A 156 -4.96 -13.18 -6.53
N GLN A 157 -4.98 -11.84 -6.43
CA GLN A 157 -4.22 -11.09 -5.42
C GLN A 157 -4.65 -11.43 -3.99
N MET A 158 -5.94 -11.70 -3.75
CA MET A 158 -6.43 -12.14 -2.43
C MET A 158 -5.85 -13.51 -2.05
N ARG A 159 -5.90 -14.48 -2.97
CA ARG A 159 -5.35 -15.82 -2.78
C ARG A 159 -3.84 -15.78 -2.59
N LEU A 160 -3.13 -14.98 -3.39
CA LEU A 160 -1.69 -14.77 -3.27
C LEU A 160 -1.33 -14.20 -1.89
N THR A 161 -2.08 -13.21 -1.42
CA THR A 161 -1.89 -12.62 -0.08
C THR A 161 -2.02 -13.67 1.00
N GLU A 162 -3.04 -14.53 0.94
CA GLU A 162 -3.22 -15.63 1.90
C GLU A 162 -2.06 -16.63 1.86
N LEU A 163 -1.60 -17.01 0.67
CA LEU A 163 -0.47 -17.94 0.54
C LEU A 163 0.83 -17.37 1.12
N ILE A 164 1.12 -16.09 0.85
CA ILE A 164 2.30 -15.40 1.40
C ILE A 164 2.20 -15.33 2.93
N LEU A 165 1.01 -15.07 3.47
CA LEU A 165 0.81 -14.96 4.91
C LEU A 165 0.89 -16.30 5.63
N ASN A 166 0.49 -17.39 4.97
CA ASN A 166 0.54 -18.76 5.48
C ASN A 166 1.97 -19.30 5.56
N ASP A 167 2.86 -18.90 4.65
CA ASP A 167 4.29 -19.23 4.73
C ASP A 167 5.02 -18.24 5.65
N GLN A 168 5.31 -18.65 6.88
CA GLN A 168 5.99 -17.81 7.87
C GLN A 168 7.46 -17.53 7.52
N GLU A 169 8.10 -18.39 6.73
CA GLU A 169 9.52 -18.24 6.38
C GLU A 169 9.73 -17.52 5.04
N PHE A 170 8.67 -17.30 4.27
CA PHE A 170 8.74 -16.71 2.93
C PHE A 170 9.58 -15.43 2.88
N PHE A 171 9.24 -14.45 3.72
CA PHE A 171 9.96 -13.17 3.73
C PHE A 171 11.41 -13.31 4.18
N ARG A 172 11.66 -14.15 5.19
CA ARG A 172 13.02 -14.39 5.68
C ARG A 172 13.89 -15.02 4.61
N LYS A 173 13.41 -16.08 3.95
CA LYS A 173 14.12 -16.74 2.84
C LYS A 173 14.33 -15.79 1.66
N LEU A 174 13.36 -14.92 1.37
CA LEU A 174 13.49 -13.92 0.30
C LEU A 174 14.59 -12.90 0.63
N MET A 175 14.67 -12.44 1.88
CA MET A 175 15.72 -11.51 2.30
C MET A 175 17.09 -12.20 2.43
N ASP A 176 17.15 -13.46 2.88
CA ASP A 176 18.38 -14.24 2.87
C ASP A 176 18.90 -14.42 1.44
N LEU A 177 18.01 -14.69 0.48
CA LEU A 177 18.34 -14.78 -0.94
C LEU A 177 18.80 -13.44 -1.52
N PHE A 178 18.17 -12.33 -1.10
CA PHE A 178 18.59 -10.99 -1.45
C PHE A 178 20.03 -10.73 -1.02
N ILE A 179 20.38 -11.04 0.24
CA ILE A 179 21.75 -10.88 0.75
C ILE A 179 22.74 -11.71 -0.06
N VAL A 180 22.41 -12.96 -0.39
CA VAL A 180 23.26 -13.80 -1.26
C VAL A 180 23.43 -13.19 -2.65
N CYS A 181 22.36 -12.64 -3.25
CA CYS A 181 22.46 -11.94 -4.53
C CYS A 181 23.34 -10.69 -4.45
N GLU A 182 23.28 -9.94 -3.35
CA GLU A 182 24.15 -8.78 -3.13
C GLU A 182 25.62 -9.20 -3.03
N ASP A 183 25.91 -10.23 -2.23
CA ASP A 183 27.26 -10.74 -2.00
C ASP A 183 27.89 -11.30 -3.28
N LEU A 184 27.08 -11.88 -4.17
CA LEU A 184 27.50 -12.41 -5.46
C LEU A 184 27.47 -11.38 -6.60
N GLU A 185 27.07 -10.13 -6.34
CA GLU A 185 26.83 -9.08 -7.34
C GLU A 185 25.89 -9.54 -8.48
N ASN A 186 24.92 -10.40 -8.17
CA ASN A 186 23.96 -10.95 -9.12
C ASN A 186 22.83 -9.94 -9.42
N ILE A 187 23.10 -9.00 -10.31
CA ILE A 187 22.19 -7.90 -10.68
C ILE A 187 20.82 -8.40 -11.18
N ASP A 188 20.78 -9.47 -11.97
CA ASP A 188 19.51 -10.01 -12.47
C ASP A 188 18.62 -10.51 -11.33
N GLY A 189 19.21 -11.23 -10.36
CA GLY A 189 18.53 -11.66 -9.15
C GLY A 189 18.02 -10.48 -8.32
N LEU A 190 18.84 -9.44 -8.16
CA LEU A 190 18.48 -8.23 -7.41
C LEU A 190 17.32 -7.47 -8.06
N HIS A 191 17.33 -7.31 -9.38
CA HIS A 191 16.22 -6.72 -10.14
C HIS A 191 14.93 -7.52 -10.01
N MET A 192 15.00 -8.85 -9.98
CA MET A 192 13.84 -9.71 -9.78
C MET A 192 13.28 -9.57 -8.38
N ILE A 193 14.14 -9.55 -7.35
CA ILE A 193 13.74 -9.35 -5.97
C ILE A 193 13.12 -7.96 -5.78
N TYR A 194 13.69 -6.90 -6.36
CA TYR A 194 13.08 -5.56 -6.38
C TYR A 194 11.63 -5.62 -6.90
N LYS A 195 11.41 -6.26 -8.06
CA LYS A 195 10.07 -6.36 -8.66
C LYS A 195 9.11 -7.20 -7.79
N ILE A 196 9.60 -8.27 -7.17
CA ILE A 196 8.80 -9.09 -6.23
C ILE A 196 8.39 -8.26 -5.01
N VAL A 197 9.33 -7.58 -4.35
CA VAL A 197 9.05 -6.76 -3.16
C VAL A 197 8.11 -5.60 -3.50
N LYS A 198 8.34 -4.94 -4.63
CA LYS A 198 7.44 -3.92 -5.18
C LYS A 198 6.02 -4.48 -5.39
N GLY A 199 5.89 -5.63 -6.06
CA GLY A 199 4.60 -6.27 -6.28
C GLY A 199 3.90 -6.66 -4.98
N ILE A 200 4.63 -7.17 -3.99
CA ILE A 200 4.10 -7.49 -2.66
C ILE A 200 3.58 -6.23 -1.94
N ILE A 201 4.30 -5.11 -2.02
CA ILE A 201 3.84 -3.84 -1.45
C ILE A 201 2.53 -3.39 -2.12
N LEU A 202 2.41 -3.58 -3.43
CA LEU A 202 1.23 -3.23 -4.22
C LEU A 202 0.03 -4.16 -3.99
N LEU A 203 0.20 -5.34 -3.36
CA LEU A 203 -0.94 -6.12 -2.82
C LEU A 203 -1.68 -5.35 -1.72
N ASN A 204 -1.04 -4.33 -1.14
CA ASN A 204 -1.64 -3.40 -0.20
C ASN A 204 -2.33 -4.05 1.00
N SER A 205 -1.75 -5.16 1.50
CA SER A 205 -2.26 -5.92 2.64
C SER A 205 -1.65 -5.41 3.96
N PRO A 206 -2.47 -4.94 4.92
CA PRO A 206 -1.98 -4.51 6.24
C PRO A 206 -1.21 -5.58 7.00
N GLN A 207 -1.63 -6.84 6.89
CA GLN A 207 -0.97 -7.98 7.55
C GLN A 207 0.42 -8.27 6.96
N ILE A 208 0.59 -8.04 5.65
CA ILE A 208 1.91 -8.12 5.02
C ILE A 208 2.79 -6.97 5.52
N PHE A 209 2.25 -5.74 5.57
CA PHE A 209 2.97 -4.58 6.06
C PHE A 209 3.47 -4.75 7.50
N GLU A 210 2.68 -5.36 8.39
CA GLU A 210 3.13 -5.69 9.75
C GLU A 210 4.38 -6.58 9.76
N LYS A 211 4.49 -7.54 8.82
CA LYS A 211 5.67 -8.41 8.70
C LYS A 211 6.85 -7.68 8.05
N ILE A 212 6.67 -7.12 6.85
CA ILE A 212 7.80 -6.58 6.06
C ILE A 212 8.37 -5.29 6.64
N PHE A 213 7.57 -4.49 7.35
CA PHE A 213 8.05 -3.30 8.05
C PHE A 213 8.43 -3.57 9.50
N GLY A 214 8.42 -4.83 9.95
CA GLY A 214 8.96 -5.23 11.24
C GLY A 214 10.46 -4.95 11.34
N ASP A 215 10.96 -4.80 12.57
CA ASP A 215 12.35 -4.43 12.85
C ASP A 215 13.38 -5.41 12.24
N GLU A 216 13.00 -6.67 12.08
CA GLU A 216 13.85 -7.74 11.54
C GLU A 216 14.07 -7.65 10.03
N LEU A 217 13.13 -7.06 9.28
CA LEU A 217 13.12 -7.13 7.81
C LEU A 217 13.15 -5.75 7.15
N ILE A 218 12.75 -4.68 7.83
CA ILE A 218 12.54 -3.38 7.22
C ILE A 218 13.80 -2.83 6.52
N MET A 219 14.98 -3.10 7.05
CA MET A 219 16.23 -2.63 6.45
C MET A 219 16.55 -3.39 5.17
N GLU A 220 16.35 -4.69 5.14
CA GLU A 220 16.56 -5.58 4.00
C GLU A 220 15.52 -5.27 2.91
N ILE A 221 14.27 -5.00 3.29
CA ILE A 221 13.22 -4.54 2.37
C ILE A 221 13.61 -3.21 1.72
N ILE A 222 14.07 -2.22 2.51
CA ILE A 222 14.59 -0.96 1.96
C ILE A 222 15.77 -1.23 1.03
N GLY A 223 16.66 -2.17 1.39
CA GLY A 223 17.79 -2.60 0.58
C GLY A 223 17.39 -3.17 -0.78
N SER A 224 16.39 -4.04 -0.80
CA SER A 224 15.88 -4.61 -2.05
C SER A 224 15.29 -3.57 -2.99
N LEU A 225 14.75 -2.48 -2.43
CA LEU A 225 14.21 -1.35 -3.19
C LEU A 225 15.29 -0.41 -3.75
N GLU A 226 16.57 -0.60 -3.41
CA GLU A 226 17.70 0.18 -3.95
C GLU A 226 18.03 -0.18 -5.42
N TYR A 227 17.58 -1.36 -5.87
CA TYR A 227 17.92 -1.99 -7.15
C TYR A 227 16.81 -1.82 -8.21
N ASP A 228 16.27 -0.61 -8.32
CA ASP A 228 15.28 -0.30 -9.34
C ASP A 228 15.89 -0.36 -10.76
N PRO A 229 15.43 -1.27 -11.64
CA PRO A 229 15.94 -1.38 -13.01
C PRO A 229 15.70 -0.13 -13.87
N GLU A 230 14.75 0.72 -13.48
CA GLU A 230 14.43 1.96 -14.20
C GLU A 230 15.38 3.12 -13.83
N VAL A 231 16.19 2.95 -12.78
CA VAL A 231 17.12 3.97 -12.29
C VAL A 231 18.56 3.59 -12.66
N PRO A 232 19.34 4.49 -13.31
CA PRO A 232 20.68 4.15 -13.79
C PRO A 232 21.72 3.82 -12.70
N HIS A 233 21.46 4.21 -11.45
CA HIS A 233 22.38 4.01 -10.33
C HIS A 233 21.62 3.51 -9.10
N ILE A 234 22.24 2.57 -8.38
CA ILE A 234 21.73 2.03 -7.12
C ILE A 234 21.48 3.18 -6.14
N GLN A 235 20.27 3.24 -5.60
CA GLN A 235 19.88 4.28 -4.65
C GLN A 235 20.29 3.82 -3.24
N HIS A 236 21.36 4.36 -2.66
CA HIS A 236 21.91 3.91 -1.37
C HIS A 236 21.08 4.33 -0.13
N HIS A 237 19.80 3.96 -0.08
CA HIS A 237 18.85 4.27 0.99
C HIS A 237 19.26 3.74 2.37
N ARG A 238 19.68 2.48 2.49
CA ARG A 238 20.16 1.88 3.75
C ARG A 238 21.37 2.62 4.28
N ARG A 239 22.29 3.04 3.41
CA ARG A 239 23.46 3.84 3.82
C ARG A 239 23.03 5.18 4.39
N PHE A 240 22.13 5.89 3.71
CA PHE A 240 21.57 7.14 4.22
C PHE A 240 20.93 6.95 5.60
N LEU A 241 20.09 5.93 5.77
CA LEU A 241 19.40 5.64 7.02
C LEU A 241 20.35 5.22 8.17
N LYS A 242 21.49 4.60 7.87
CA LYS A 242 22.49 4.19 8.87
C LYS A 242 23.49 5.30 9.22
N GLU A 243 23.93 6.07 8.24
CA GLU A 243 25.06 7.00 8.40
C GLU A 243 24.62 8.46 8.58
N HIS A 244 23.48 8.87 8.01
CA HIS A 244 23.08 10.29 7.96
C HIS A 244 21.90 10.61 8.88
N VAL A 245 21.10 9.61 9.24
CA VAL A 245 19.98 9.80 10.16
C VAL A 245 20.49 9.81 11.58
N VAL A 246 20.43 10.99 12.21
CA VAL A 246 20.82 11.17 13.61
C VAL A 246 19.56 11.12 14.48
N TYR A 247 19.46 10.07 15.30
CA TYR A 247 18.45 10.02 16.35
C TYR A 247 18.80 11.05 17.44
N LYS A 248 18.04 12.14 17.51
CA LYS A 248 18.21 13.18 18.52
C LYS A 248 17.30 12.91 19.70
N GLU A 249 17.89 12.49 20.79
CA GLU A 249 17.17 12.20 22.02
C GLU A 249 17.22 13.40 22.96
N ALA A 250 16.08 14.07 23.15
CA ALA A 250 15.97 15.16 24.12
C ALA A 250 15.91 14.63 25.57
N ILE A 251 15.30 13.45 25.74
CA ILE A 251 15.16 12.74 27.02
C ILE A 251 15.37 11.26 26.77
N PRO A 252 16.20 10.58 27.58
CA PRO A 252 16.42 9.13 27.49
C PRO A 252 15.11 8.34 27.51
N ILE A 253 14.79 7.65 26.41
CA ILE A 253 13.68 6.71 26.28
C ILE A 253 14.25 5.31 26.52
N LYS A 254 13.87 4.71 27.66
CA LYS A 254 14.41 3.41 28.08
C LYS A 254 13.63 2.22 27.52
N GLU A 255 12.36 2.42 27.17
CA GLU A 255 11.46 1.36 26.72
C GLU A 255 11.80 0.93 25.29
N PRO A 256 12.30 -0.31 25.07
CA PRO A 256 12.73 -0.76 23.75
C PRO A 256 11.60 -0.74 22.71
N LEU A 257 10.36 -1.01 23.12
CA LEU A 257 9.22 -0.97 22.22
C LEU A 257 8.95 0.45 21.70
N VAL A 258 9.12 1.47 22.54
CA VAL A 258 8.97 2.88 22.12
C VAL A 258 10.04 3.25 21.10
N LEU A 259 11.31 2.89 21.37
CA LEU A 259 12.41 3.12 20.43
C LEU A 259 12.18 2.43 19.08
N SER A 260 11.80 1.15 19.12
CA SER A 260 11.42 0.37 17.93
C SER A 260 10.37 1.10 17.10
N LYS A 261 9.27 1.55 17.74
CA LYS A 261 8.17 2.23 17.05
C LYS A 261 8.56 3.61 16.49
N ILE A 262 9.41 4.37 17.18
CA ILE A 262 9.95 5.63 16.67
C ILE A 262 10.77 5.39 15.39
N HIS A 263 11.69 4.41 15.42
CA HIS A 263 12.50 4.09 14.25
C HIS A 263 11.67 3.53 13.10
N GLN A 264 10.70 2.66 13.39
CA GLN A 264 9.76 2.12 12.41
C GLN A 264 8.95 3.23 11.75
N THR A 265 8.40 4.17 12.52
CA THR A 265 7.68 5.35 11.99
C THR A 265 8.54 6.16 11.02
N TYR A 266 9.79 6.45 11.40
CA TYR A 266 10.70 7.19 10.53
C TYR A 266 11.00 6.44 9.23
N ARG A 267 11.31 5.15 9.31
CA ARG A 267 11.64 4.30 8.14
C ARG A 267 10.46 4.15 7.20
N ILE A 268 9.24 3.95 7.71
CA ILE A 268 8.01 3.88 6.90
C ILE A 268 7.73 5.24 6.26
N GLY A 269 7.93 6.34 6.99
CA GLY A 269 7.85 7.69 6.43
C GLY A 269 8.83 7.91 5.29
N TYR A 270 10.08 7.48 5.46
CA TYR A 270 11.10 7.54 4.40
C TYR A 270 10.73 6.69 3.19
N LEU A 271 10.25 5.46 3.40
CA LEU A 271 9.75 4.60 2.32
C LEU A 271 8.64 5.30 1.54
N LYS A 272 7.65 5.87 2.24
CA LYS A 272 6.50 6.56 1.65
C LYS A 272 6.92 7.81 0.87
N ASP A 273 7.73 8.68 1.48
CA ASP A 273 8.02 10.04 1.00
C ASP A 273 9.27 10.12 0.09
N VAL A 274 10.08 9.06 0.02
CA VAL A 274 11.30 9.04 -0.80
C VAL A 274 11.31 7.85 -1.76
N VAL A 275 11.20 6.63 -1.23
CA VAL A 275 11.44 5.41 -2.02
C VAL A 275 10.27 5.07 -2.95
N LEU A 276 9.04 5.14 -2.45
CA LEU A 276 7.83 4.63 -3.12
C LEU A 276 7.01 5.72 -3.82
N THR A 277 7.40 6.99 -3.73
CA THR A 277 6.61 8.17 -4.16
C THR A 277 6.02 8.11 -5.57
N ARG A 278 6.65 7.37 -6.49
CA ARG A 278 6.23 7.26 -7.90
C ARG A 278 5.42 6.00 -8.20
N ILE A 279 5.33 5.09 -7.24
CA ILE A 279 4.93 3.70 -7.47
C ILE A 279 3.62 3.37 -6.75
N VAL A 280 3.38 3.98 -5.59
CA VAL A 280 2.22 3.65 -4.76
C VAL A 280 1.00 4.53 -5.09
N ASP A 281 -0.18 3.94 -5.02
CA ASP A 281 -1.46 4.63 -5.15
C ASP A 281 -1.89 5.31 -3.84
N GLU A 282 -2.94 6.13 -3.90
CA GLU A 282 -3.46 6.84 -2.72
C GLU A 282 -3.89 5.89 -1.60
N VAL A 283 -4.39 4.70 -1.94
CA VAL A 283 -4.84 3.69 -0.98
C VAL A 283 -3.65 3.11 -0.21
N THR A 284 -2.56 2.78 -0.90
CA THR A 284 -1.34 2.30 -0.26
C THR A 284 -0.72 3.37 0.63
N VAL A 285 -0.69 4.63 0.17
CA VAL A 285 -0.24 5.77 0.99
C VAL A 285 -1.11 5.92 2.25
N ALA A 286 -2.42 5.74 2.15
CA ALA A 286 -3.32 5.78 3.30
C ALA A 286 -3.01 4.66 4.31
N ASN A 287 -2.73 3.43 3.84
CA ASN A 287 -2.35 2.32 4.71
C ASN A 287 -0.99 2.54 5.40
N LEU A 288 0.01 3.08 4.70
CA LEU A 288 1.29 3.47 5.31
C LEU A 288 1.10 4.55 6.38
N ASN A 289 0.25 5.56 6.11
CA ASN A 289 -0.09 6.58 7.09
C ASN A 289 -0.84 6.01 8.30
N SER A 290 -1.69 4.99 8.10
CA SER A 290 -2.38 4.27 9.18
C SER A 290 -1.39 3.58 10.12
N ILE A 291 -0.35 2.93 9.57
CA ILE A 291 0.71 2.31 10.38
C ILE A 291 1.51 3.36 11.16
N ILE A 292 1.87 4.46 10.51
CA ILE A 292 2.53 5.61 11.17
C ILE A 292 1.66 6.14 12.32
N HIS A 293 0.37 6.31 12.10
CA HIS A 293 -0.59 6.78 13.10
C HIS A 293 -0.72 5.80 14.28
N ALA A 294 -0.82 4.50 14.01
CA ALA A 294 -0.84 3.46 15.04
C ALA A 294 0.44 3.44 15.88
N ASN A 295 1.61 3.55 15.24
CA ASN A 295 2.89 3.65 15.94
C ASN A 295 2.97 4.89 16.83
N ASN A 296 2.53 6.05 16.32
CA ASN A 296 2.49 7.28 17.10
C ASN A 296 1.56 7.14 18.31
N ALA A 297 0.41 6.48 18.18
CA ALA A 297 -0.49 6.20 19.29
C ALA A 297 0.19 5.35 20.38
N ILE A 298 0.92 4.30 19.98
CA ILE A 298 1.68 3.44 20.92
C ILE A 298 2.76 4.27 21.64
N VAL A 299 3.58 5.02 20.89
CA VAL A 299 4.65 5.86 21.44
C VAL A 299 4.10 6.85 22.45
N VAL A 300 3.07 7.62 22.08
CA VAL A 300 2.50 8.62 22.97
C VAL A 300 1.84 7.98 24.19
N SER A 301 1.13 6.85 24.03
CA SER A 301 0.49 6.17 25.17
C SER A 301 1.52 5.68 26.19
N LEU A 302 2.58 5.00 25.73
CA LEU A 302 3.61 4.46 26.62
C LEU A 302 4.39 5.57 27.34
N LEU A 303 4.73 6.65 26.63
CA LEU A 303 5.42 7.79 27.24
C LEU A 303 4.53 8.59 28.20
N LYS A 304 3.24 8.72 27.88
CA LYS A 304 2.26 9.37 28.77
C LYS A 304 2.05 8.60 30.06
N ASP A 305 1.99 7.26 29.97
CA ASP A 305 1.73 6.40 31.12
C ASP A 305 2.99 6.23 32.00
N ASP A 306 4.17 6.58 31.50
CA ASP A 306 5.39 6.75 32.28
C ASP A 306 5.43 8.12 32.99
N SER A 307 4.95 8.14 34.24
CA SER A 307 4.97 9.34 35.08
C SER A 307 6.38 9.89 35.33
N THR A 308 7.41 9.04 35.32
CA THR A 308 8.80 9.47 35.53
C THR A 308 9.33 10.22 34.32
N PHE A 309 8.93 9.80 33.11
CA PHE A 309 9.30 10.46 31.87
C PHE A 309 8.75 11.90 31.81
N ILE A 310 7.45 12.07 32.09
CA ILE A 310 6.82 13.40 32.08
C ILE A 310 7.41 14.30 33.18
N GLN A 311 7.62 13.79 34.39
CA GLN A 311 8.23 14.57 35.46
C GLN A 311 9.65 15.03 35.12
N GLU A 312 10.48 14.15 34.55
CA GLU A 312 11.84 14.50 34.12
C GLU A 312 11.83 15.54 32.99
N LEU A 313 10.91 15.43 32.02
CA LEU A 313 10.72 16.41 30.94
C LEU A 313 10.49 17.81 31.50
N PHE A 314 9.53 17.94 32.40
CA PHE A 314 9.20 19.23 33.01
C PHE A 314 10.28 19.72 33.98
N ALA A 315 10.94 18.83 34.73
CA ALA A 315 12.06 19.18 35.59
C ALA A 315 13.21 19.79 34.80
N ARG A 316 13.57 19.22 33.63
CA ARG A 316 14.61 19.77 32.77
C ARG A 316 14.22 21.08 32.10
N LEU A 317 12.98 21.20 31.63
CA LEU A 317 12.47 22.44 31.04
C LEU A 317 12.47 23.61 32.04
N ARG A 318 12.26 23.33 33.33
CA ARG A 318 12.33 24.32 34.43
C ARG A 318 13.73 24.59 34.95
N SER A 319 14.72 23.78 34.58
CA SER A 319 16.06 23.91 35.16
C SER A 319 16.72 25.21 34.71
N PRO A 320 17.17 26.08 35.63
CA PRO A 320 17.85 27.32 35.27
C PRO A 320 19.26 27.09 34.69
N SER A 321 19.81 25.87 34.83
CA SER A 321 21.15 25.51 34.34
C SER A 321 21.17 24.87 32.95
N ILE A 322 20.02 24.76 32.28
CA ILE A 322 19.95 24.14 30.96
C ILE A 322 20.56 25.04 29.87
N SER A 323 21.29 24.44 28.93
CA SER A 323 21.81 25.17 27.76
C SER A 323 20.69 25.58 26.81
N ALA A 324 20.88 26.68 26.07
CA ALA A 324 19.90 27.17 25.10
C ALA A 324 19.53 26.11 24.05
N GLU A 325 20.52 25.36 23.54
CA GLU A 325 20.30 24.29 22.56
C GLU A 325 19.52 23.11 23.16
N SER A 326 19.82 22.71 24.40
CA SER A 326 19.07 21.63 25.05
C SER A 326 17.63 22.06 25.36
N LYS A 327 17.41 23.31 25.79
CA LYS A 327 16.07 23.87 26.01
C LYS A 327 15.27 23.90 24.70
N LYS A 328 15.90 24.31 23.60
CA LYS A 328 15.32 24.30 22.25
C LYS A 328 14.89 22.88 21.85
N ASN A 329 15.76 21.88 22.00
CA ASN A 329 15.43 20.49 21.67
C ASN A 329 14.27 19.93 22.52
N LEU A 330 14.20 20.26 23.82
CA LEU A 330 13.07 19.85 24.68
C LEU A 330 11.76 20.52 24.28
N VAL A 331 11.77 21.79 23.86
CA VAL A 331 10.56 22.46 23.38
C VAL A 331 10.08 21.86 22.05
N TYR A 332 10.99 21.52 21.13
CA TYR A 332 10.64 20.79 19.91
C TYR A 332 10.05 19.42 20.21
N PHE A 333 10.68 18.67 21.12
CA PHE A 333 10.17 17.38 21.57
C PHE A 333 8.76 17.52 22.15
N LEU A 334 8.53 18.51 23.04
CA LEU A 334 7.23 18.75 23.64
C LEU A 334 6.17 19.13 22.59
N HIS A 335 6.53 19.97 21.61
CA HIS A 335 5.65 20.29 20.49
C HIS A 335 5.30 19.05 19.66
N GLU A 336 6.30 18.24 19.30
CA GLU A 336 6.10 17.01 18.55
C GLU A 336 5.23 16.02 19.33
N PHE A 337 5.51 15.80 20.62
CA PHE A 337 4.72 14.96 21.52
C PHE A 337 3.25 15.40 21.58
N CYS A 338 2.99 16.70 21.71
CA CYS A 338 1.63 17.26 21.65
C CYS A 338 1.00 17.13 20.27
N SER A 339 1.77 17.21 19.18
CA SER A 339 1.24 17.04 17.82
C SER A 339 0.84 15.58 17.55
N LEU A 340 1.68 14.63 18.00
CA LEU A 340 1.47 13.20 17.85
C LEU A 340 0.27 12.69 18.66
N SER A 341 -0.17 13.43 19.70
CA SER A 341 -1.35 13.07 20.48
C SER A 341 -2.63 12.97 19.65
N LYS A 342 -2.69 13.61 18.47
CA LYS A 342 -3.79 13.44 17.51
C LYS A 342 -4.01 11.98 17.09
N SER A 343 -3.01 11.12 17.34
CA SER A 343 -3.08 9.69 17.05
C SER A 343 -3.84 8.89 18.12
N LEU A 344 -4.08 9.46 19.30
CA LEU A 344 -4.82 8.82 20.38
C LEU A 344 -6.34 8.92 20.18
N GLN A 345 -7.10 8.15 20.94
CA GLN A 345 -8.55 8.34 21.03
C GLN A 345 -8.90 9.63 21.79
N MET A 346 -10.03 10.28 21.47
CA MET A 346 -10.43 11.58 22.02
C MET A 346 -10.34 11.66 23.56
N VAL A 347 -10.78 10.62 24.26
CA VAL A 347 -10.74 10.57 25.74
C VAL A 347 -9.29 10.57 26.27
N GLN A 348 -8.40 9.83 25.61
CA GLN A 348 -6.99 9.77 25.99
C GLN A 348 -6.28 11.09 25.67
N GLN A 349 -6.64 11.75 24.57
CA GLN A 349 -6.16 13.10 24.23
C GLN A 349 -6.52 14.08 25.34
N LEU A 350 -7.80 14.22 25.68
CA LEU A 350 -8.25 15.14 26.73
C LEU A 350 -7.55 14.90 28.07
N ARG A 351 -7.32 13.62 28.42
CA ARG A 351 -6.58 13.26 29.63
C ARG A 351 -5.12 13.72 29.55
N LEU A 352 -4.42 13.46 28.44
CA LEU A 352 -3.05 13.92 28.22
C LEU A 352 -2.92 15.44 28.39
N PHE A 353 -3.76 16.22 27.70
CA PHE A 353 -3.71 17.68 27.76
C PHE A 353 -3.98 18.20 29.18
N ARG A 354 -4.87 17.55 29.94
CA ARG A 354 -5.10 17.87 31.35
C ARG A 354 -3.88 17.56 32.22
N ASP A 355 -3.25 16.40 32.02
CA ASP A 355 -2.06 15.98 32.75
C ASP A 355 -0.90 16.96 32.49
N LEU A 356 -0.66 17.32 31.21
CA LEU A 356 0.35 18.32 30.82
C LEU A 356 0.08 19.72 31.37
N MET A 357 -1.19 20.14 31.44
CA MET A 357 -1.58 21.39 32.09
C MET A 357 -1.25 21.37 33.58
N ASN A 358 -1.56 20.28 34.29
CA ASN A 358 -1.25 20.14 35.72
C ASN A 358 0.26 20.12 35.98
N GLU A 359 1.04 19.57 35.04
CA GLU A 359 2.50 19.61 35.05
C GLU A 359 3.08 20.97 34.66
N GLY A 360 2.27 21.98 34.34
CA GLY A 360 2.70 23.38 34.16
C GLY A 360 3.21 23.72 32.75
N ILE A 361 2.65 23.11 31.71
CA ILE A 361 3.01 23.40 30.30
C ILE A 361 2.85 24.87 29.90
N PHE A 362 1.84 25.56 30.45
CA PHE A 362 1.62 26.97 30.13
C PHE A 362 2.72 27.87 30.73
N ASP A 363 3.28 27.53 31.88
CA ASP A 363 4.42 28.25 32.46
C ASP A 363 5.65 28.10 31.57
N ILE A 364 5.90 26.89 31.05
CA ILE A 364 7.00 26.62 30.10
C ILE A 364 6.81 27.42 28.82
N VAL A 365 5.59 27.45 28.26
CA VAL A 365 5.30 28.23 27.05
C VAL A 365 5.48 29.72 27.30
N ALA A 366 5.03 30.23 28.46
CA ALA A 366 5.15 31.64 28.83
C ALA A 366 6.63 32.06 29.02
N ASP A 367 7.41 31.27 29.77
CA ASP A 367 8.85 31.47 29.93
C ASP A 367 9.60 31.40 28.59
N ALA A 368 9.23 30.44 27.75
CA ALA A 368 9.82 30.32 26.42
C ALA A 368 9.51 31.57 25.57
N LEU A 369 8.26 32.06 25.58
CA LEU A 369 7.84 33.26 24.84
C LEU A 369 8.56 34.55 25.27
N GLN A 370 9.07 34.62 26.51
CA GLN A 370 9.86 35.76 27.00
C GLN A 370 11.31 35.79 26.54
N SER A 371 11.83 34.66 26.04
CA SER A 371 13.23 34.57 25.61
C SER A 371 13.46 35.39 24.34
N GLU A 372 14.28 36.46 24.45
CA GLU A 372 14.66 37.38 23.36
C GLU A 372 15.62 36.79 22.30
N ASP A 373 15.95 35.51 22.40
CA ASP A 373 16.97 34.91 21.53
C ASP A 373 16.46 34.80 20.08
N LYS A 374 17.05 35.57 19.16
CA LYS A 374 16.63 35.64 17.75
C LYS A 374 16.80 34.32 16.98
N ASN A 375 17.59 33.38 17.50
CA ASN A 375 17.67 32.01 16.96
C ASN A 375 16.47 31.12 17.36
N LEU A 376 15.60 31.59 18.25
CA LEU A 376 14.36 30.93 18.68
C LEU A 376 13.12 31.40 17.91
N VAL A 377 13.25 32.14 16.80
CA VAL A 377 12.09 32.51 15.94
C VAL A 377 11.32 31.27 15.47
N LEU A 378 12.04 30.19 15.14
CA LEU A 378 11.44 28.87 14.82
C LEU A 378 10.81 28.19 16.04
N THR A 379 11.29 28.46 17.25
CA THR A 379 10.69 28.00 18.51
C THR A 379 9.47 28.83 18.91
N GLY A 380 9.38 30.09 18.44
CA GLY A 380 8.20 30.94 18.51
C GLY A 380 6.97 30.28 17.89
N GLY A 381 7.13 29.76 16.66
CA GLY A 381 6.09 28.97 15.97
C GLY A 381 5.64 27.76 16.77
N CYS A 382 6.58 26.96 17.29
CA CYS A 382 6.23 25.80 18.12
C CYS A 382 5.47 26.15 19.40
N ARG A 383 5.77 27.30 20.03
CA ARG A 383 5.07 27.76 21.24
C ARG A 383 3.62 28.14 20.93
N THR A 384 3.40 28.87 19.83
CA THR A 384 2.06 29.21 19.37
C THR A 384 1.30 27.97 18.91
N ASP A 385 1.97 27.03 18.26
CA ASP A 385 1.38 25.77 17.80
C ASP A 385 0.94 24.90 18.99
N ILE A 386 1.72 24.83 20.07
CA ILE A 386 1.28 24.17 21.31
C ILE A 386 0.00 24.82 21.84
N LEU A 387 -0.10 26.15 21.88
CA LEU A 387 -1.32 26.82 22.33
C LEU A 387 -2.51 26.54 21.41
N ILE A 388 -2.30 26.51 20.09
CA ILE A 388 -3.31 26.15 19.09
C ILE A 388 -3.77 24.70 19.30
N LEU A 389 -2.85 23.77 19.59
CA LEU A 389 -3.19 22.39 19.90
C LEU A 389 -4.09 22.31 21.13
N PHE A 390 -3.78 23.02 22.22
CA PHE A 390 -4.65 23.07 23.40
C PHE A 390 -6.01 23.70 23.09
N LEU A 391 -6.05 24.79 22.33
CA LEU A 391 -7.29 25.46 21.93
C LEU A 391 -8.19 24.56 21.08
N ASN A 392 -7.62 23.80 20.15
CA ASN A 392 -8.37 22.88 19.30
C ASN A 392 -8.92 21.67 20.09
N GLN A 393 -8.27 21.29 21.20
CA GLN A 393 -8.64 20.12 22.00
C GLN A 393 -9.66 20.45 23.09
N ASP A 394 -9.36 21.43 23.94
CA ASP A 394 -10.29 21.94 24.94
C ASP A 394 -9.96 23.41 25.27
N PRO A 395 -10.70 24.36 24.68
CA PRO A 395 -10.51 25.79 24.95
C PRO A 395 -10.64 26.16 26.43
N ASN A 396 -11.32 25.35 27.24
CA ASN A 396 -11.54 25.66 28.65
C ASN A 396 -10.28 25.48 29.48
N LEU A 397 -9.34 24.61 29.07
CA LEU A 397 -8.07 24.44 29.76
C LEU A 397 -7.28 25.75 29.76
N LEU A 398 -7.10 26.36 28.58
CA LEU A 398 -6.41 27.64 28.46
C LEU A 398 -7.15 28.77 29.19
N ARG A 399 -8.49 28.85 29.05
CA ARG A 399 -9.30 29.85 29.77
C ARG A 399 -9.13 29.72 31.28
N SER A 400 -9.18 28.50 31.81
CA SER A 400 -9.07 28.25 33.24
C SER A 400 -7.71 28.62 33.80
N TYR A 401 -6.65 28.52 33.00
CA TYR A 401 -5.30 28.95 33.37
C TYR A 401 -5.15 30.47 33.30
N VAL A 402 -5.62 31.11 32.22
CA VAL A 402 -5.53 32.57 32.02
C VAL A 402 -6.27 33.37 33.10
N VAL A 403 -7.36 32.83 33.65
CA VAL A 403 -8.12 33.46 34.74
C VAL A 403 -7.38 33.39 36.10
N ARG A 404 -6.39 32.49 36.25
CA ARG A 404 -5.56 32.42 37.45
C ARG A 404 -4.51 33.53 37.45
N GLN A 405 -4.02 33.88 38.63
CA GLN A 405 -3.01 34.91 38.82
C GLN A 405 -1.70 34.60 38.05
N GLU A 406 -1.38 33.32 37.88
CA GLU A 406 -0.25 32.79 37.11
C GLU A 406 -0.40 33.03 35.59
N GLY A 407 -1.64 33.03 35.07
CA GLY A 407 -1.93 33.15 33.64
C GLY A 407 -1.90 34.57 33.07
N VAL A 408 -1.80 35.59 33.93
CA VAL A 408 -1.75 37.01 33.52
C VAL A 408 -0.54 37.30 32.63
N LEU A 409 0.59 36.63 32.91
CA LEU A 409 1.83 36.74 32.14
C LEU A 409 1.63 36.28 30.68
N LEU A 410 1.07 35.09 30.51
CA LEU A 410 0.81 34.49 29.19
C LEU A 410 -0.22 35.32 28.42
N LEU A 411 -1.26 35.82 29.09
CA LEU A 411 -2.25 36.70 28.48
C LEU A 411 -1.62 38.00 27.96
N GLY A 412 -0.74 38.63 28.75
CA GLY A 412 -0.02 39.83 28.33
C GLY A 412 0.82 39.59 27.07
N LEU A 413 1.55 38.47 27.02
CA LEU A 413 2.36 38.08 25.86
C LEU A 413 1.50 37.83 24.61
N LEU A 414 0.36 37.15 24.76
CA LEU A 414 -0.58 36.89 23.67
C LEU A 414 -1.18 38.19 23.09
N VAL A 415 -1.55 39.14 23.95
CA VAL A 415 -2.06 40.44 23.51
C VAL A 415 -0.99 41.23 22.77
N CYS A 416 0.25 41.24 23.26
CA CYS A 416 1.38 41.88 22.57
C CYS A 416 1.62 41.29 21.17
N MET A 417 1.54 39.96 21.00
CA MET A 417 1.71 39.30 19.70
C MET A 417 0.56 39.56 18.73
N ALA A 418 -0.67 39.78 19.21
CA ALA A 418 -1.82 40.10 18.36
C ALA A 418 -1.89 41.58 17.94
N SER A 419 -1.13 42.44 18.62
CA SER A 419 -1.15 43.90 18.43
C SER A 419 -0.01 44.43 17.55
N GLY A 420 0.97 43.57 17.22
CA GLY A 420 2.07 43.86 16.29
C GLY A 420 1.88 43.07 15.00
#